data_AF-A0A432TYR8-F1
#
_entry.id   AF-A0A432TYR8-F1
#
_cell.length_a   1.000
_cell.length_b   1.000
_cell.length_c   1.000
_cell.angle_alpha   90.00
_cell.angle_beta   90.00
_cell.angle_gamma   90.00
#
_symmetry.space_group_name_H-M   'P 1'
#
loop_
_entity.id
_entity.type
_entity.pdbx_description
1 polymer ?
#
loop_
_entity_poly.entity_id
_entity_poly.type
_entity_poly.pdbx_seq_one_letter_code
_entity_poly.pdbx_strand_id
1 'polypeptide(L)'
;MSSKKNNTTNTSNFTPKGRLGALFAQARMFNQLNDQLSTLLPDAFKTLSLCTLKDNTATFVTHNQAVAFRAQKQQDTLLDIIRSLGALSNIQIIIIKVDLTEH
;
A
#
# COMPACT_ATOMS: atom_id res chain seq x y z
N MET A 1 -21.73 43.11 8.47
CA MET A 1 -20.58 42.31 7.99
C MET A 1 -21.05 40.87 7.83
N SER A 2 -21.30 40.40 6.61
CA SER A 2 -21.75 39.02 6.37
C SER A 2 -20.54 38.11 6.22
N SER A 3 -20.34 37.20 7.19
CA SER A 3 -19.32 36.17 7.14
C SER A 3 -19.54 35.24 5.95
N LYS A 4 -18.62 35.28 4.98
CA LYS A 4 -18.58 34.39 3.81
C LYS A 4 -18.32 32.96 4.32
N LYS A 5 -19.36 32.12 4.28
CA LYS A 5 -19.30 30.71 4.70
C LYS A 5 -18.32 29.97 3.78
N ASN A 6 -17.12 29.67 4.28
CA ASN A 6 -16.17 28.81 3.59
C ASN A 6 -16.66 27.37 3.68
N ASN A 7 -17.35 26.93 2.64
CA ASN A 7 -17.67 25.53 2.40
C ASN A 7 -16.40 24.78 1.96
N THR A 8 -15.41 24.70 2.85
CA THR A 8 -14.35 23.70 2.75
C THR A 8 -15.00 22.34 2.98
N THR A 9 -15.45 21.71 1.90
CA THR A 9 -15.91 20.32 1.90
C THR A 9 -14.77 19.48 2.47
N ASN A 10 -14.99 18.88 3.64
CA ASN A 10 -14.04 17.94 4.24
C ASN A 10 -13.91 16.74 3.28
N THR A 11 -12.80 16.69 2.55
CA THR A 11 -12.54 15.65 1.55
C THR A 11 -12.24 14.30 2.18
N SER A 12 -11.96 14.24 3.48
CA SER A 12 -11.74 12.99 4.22
C SER A 12 -12.99 12.10 4.22
N ASN A 13 -14.19 12.70 4.16
CA ASN A 13 -15.48 12.00 4.07
C ASN A 13 -16.11 12.04 2.67
N PHE A 14 -15.41 12.62 1.69
CA PHE A 14 -15.93 12.68 0.33
C PHE A 14 -15.83 11.32 -0.35
N THR A 15 -16.98 10.73 -0.65
CA THR A 15 -17.07 9.48 -1.41
C THR A 15 -17.62 9.80 -2.80
N PRO A 16 -16.76 9.93 -3.82
CA PRO A 16 -17.24 10.17 -5.18
C PRO A 16 -18.11 8.98 -5.63
N LYS A 17 -19.11 9.23 -6.46
CA LYS A 17 -19.94 8.15 -7.05
C LYS A 17 -19.30 7.62 -8.33
N GLY A 18 -19.71 6.44 -8.76
CA GLY A 18 -19.25 5.82 -10.01
C GLY A 18 -17.80 5.34 -9.97
N ARG A 19 -17.13 5.33 -11.13
CA ARG A 19 -15.78 4.75 -11.30
C ARG A 19 -14.71 5.43 -10.44
N LEU A 20 -14.83 6.75 -10.23
CA LEU A 20 -13.92 7.49 -9.36
C LEU A 20 -14.09 7.06 -7.88
N GLY A 21 -15.34 6.84 -7.44
CA GLY A 21 -15.64 6.28 -6.12
C GLY A 21 -14.97 4.96 -5.84
N ALA A 22 -15.03 4.05 -6.81
CA ALA A 22 -14.39 2.75 -6.72
C ALA A 22 -12.86 2.86 -6.57
N LEU A 23 -12.21 3.76 -7.32
CA LEU A 23 -10.77 4.01 -7.21
C LEU A 23 -10.39 4.58 -5.83
N PHE A 24 -11.20 5.48 -5.27
CA PHE A 24 -10.98 6.01 -3.93
C PHE A 24 -11.14 4.95 -2.84
N ALA A 25 -12.16 4.10 -2.94
CA ALA A 25 -12.36 2.99 -2.01
C ALA A 25 -11.18 2.00 -2.08
N GLN A 26 -10.70 1.71 -3.29
CA GLN A 26 -9.53 0.88 -3.50
C GLN A 26 -8.28 1.50 -2.87
N ALA A 27 -7.97 2.78 -3.16
CA ALA A 27 -6.82 3.47 -2.58
C ALA A 27 -6.88 3.50 -1.04
N ARG A 28 -8.06 3.73 -0.45
CA ARG A 28 -8.24 3.69 1.01
C ARG A 28 -7.94 2.32 1.59
N MET A 29 -8.40 1.24 0.95
CA MET A 29 -8.09 -0.13 1.35
C MET A 29 -6.57 -0.39 1.32
N PHE A 30 -5.88 0.05 0.26
CA PHE A 30 -4.42 -0.07 0.17
C PHE A 30 -3.71 0.71 1.28
N ASN A 31 -4.16 1.93 1.61
CA ASN A 31 -3.59 2.70 2.71
C ASN A 31 -3.74 1.98 4.05
N GLN A 32 -4.94 1.43 4.34
CA GLN A 32 -5.18 0.68 5.57
C GLN A 32 -4.30 -0.57 5.67
N LEU A 33 -4.14 -1.30 4.56
CA LEU A 33 -3.24 -2.45 4.51
C LEU A 33 -1.77 -2.04 4.71
N ASN A 34 -1.34 -0.92 4.12
CA ASN A 34 0.01 -0.40 4.30
C ASN A 34 0.28 0.07 5.73
N ASP A 35 -0.70 0.65 6.41
CA ASP A 35 -0.59 1.00 7.83
C ASP A 35 -0.41 -0.26 8.69
N GLN A 36 -1.18 -1.31 8.45
CA GLN A 36 -1.04 -2.60 9.14
C GLN A 36 0.33 -3.24 8.85
N LEU A 37 0.73 -3.27 7.59
CA LEU A 37 2.03 -3.81 7.18
C LEU A 37 3.19 -3.05 7.80
N SER A 38 3.10 -1.72 7.94
CA SER A 38 4.14 -0.90 8.56
C SER A 38 4.39 -1.25 10.04
N THR A 39 3.36 -1.77 10.74
CA THR A 39 3.50 -2.26 12.12
C THR A 39 4.04 -3.67 12.23
N LEU A 40 3.83 -4.49 11.19
CA LEU A 40 4.20 -5.91 11.16
C LEU A 40 5.57 -6.14 10.52
N LEU A 41 5.95 -5.32 9.56
CA LEU A 41 7.20 -5.44 8.83
C LEU A 41 8.39 -5.08 9.73
N PRO A 42 9.45 -5.90 9.75
CA PRO A 42 10.73 -5.56 10.36
C PRO A 42 11.30 -4.24 9.82
N ASP A 43 12.15 -3.58 10.60
CA ASP A 43 12.84 -2.35 10.18
C ASP A 43 13.57 -2.49 8.84
N ALA A 44 14.08 -3.68 8.54
CA ALA A 44 14.74 -4.01 7.27
C ALA A 44 13.84 -3.83 6.03
N PHE A 45 12.51 -3.87 6.21
CA PHE A 45 11.50 -3.83 5.16
C PHE A 45 10.51 -2.66 5.30
N LYS A 46 10.72 -1.75 6.26
CA LYS A 46 9.77 -0.67 6.58
C LYS A 46 9.43 0.26 5.42
N THR A 47 10.30 0.35 4.40
CA THR A 47 10.06 1.19 3.23
C THR A 47 9.33 0.47 2.09
N LEU A 48 8.91 -0.79 2.30
CA LEU A 48 8.07 -1.51 1.35
C LEU A 48 6.62 -1.08 1.52
N SER A 49 6.02 -0.66 0.42
CA SER A 49 4.60 -0.35 0.34
C SER A 49 3.92 -1.30 -0.64
N LEU A 50 2.78 -1.85 -0.25
CA LEU A 50 1.92 -2.63 -1.13
C LEU A 50 1.28 -1.69 -2.17
N CYS A 51 1.51 -2.00 -3.43
CA CYS A 51 1.06 -1.19 -4.57
C CYS A 51 -0.11 -1.86 -5.31
N THR A 52 -0.03 -3.17 -5.56
CA THR A 52 -1.09 -3.90 -6.27
C THR A 52 -1.28 -5.30 -5.72
N LEU A 53 -2.53 -5.77 -5.78
CA LEU A 53 -2.94 -7.14 -5.50
C LEU A 53 -3.69 -7.66 -6.72
N LYS A 54 -3.16 -8.67 -7.38
CA LYS A 54 -3.79 -9.27 -8.56
C LYS A 54 -3.42 -10.74 -8.66
N ASP A 55 -4.39 -11.61 -8.92
CA ASP A 55 -4.17 -13.04 -9.20
C ASP A 55 -3.24 -13.71 -8.17
N ASN A 56 -3.54 -13.55 -6.88
CA ASN A 56 -2.74 -14.04 -5.74
C ASN A 56 -1.28 -13.54 -5.70
N THR A 57 -1.00 -12.46 -6.44
CA THR A 57 0.29 -11.81 -6.52
C THR A 57 0.22 -10.44 -5.85
N ALA A 58 1.10 -10.21 -4.87
CA ALA A 58 1.27 -8.93 -4.23
C ALA A 58 2.50 -8.22 -4.80
N THR A 59 2.32 -7.02 -5.34
CA THR A 59 3.44 -6.19 -5.79
C THR A 59 3.74 -5.14 -4.73
N PHE A 60 4.98 -5.14 -4.25
CA PHE A 60 5.53 -4.14 -3.36
C PHE A 60 6.45 -3.20 -4.11
N VAL A 61 6.50 -1.96 -3.63
CA VAL A 61 7.35 -0.91 -4.14
C VAL A 61 8.15 -0.27 -3.02
N THR A 62 9.38 0.13 -3.30
CA THR A 62 10.22 0.90 -2.39
C THR A 62 11.12 1.84 -3.19
N HIS A 63 11.42 3.01 -2.63
CA HIS A 63 12.43 3.93 -3.18
C HIS A 63 13.87 3.49 -2.82
N ASN A 64 14.03 2.50 -1.93
CA ASN A 64 15.33 2.07 -1.44
C ASN A 64 15.75 0.77 -2.12
N GLN A 65 16.74 0.87 -3.01
CA GLN A 65 17.26 -0.25 -3.77
C GLN A 65 17.84 -1.36 -2.88
N ALA A 66 18.47 -1.02 -1.76
CA ALA A 66 18.99 -2.01 -0.82
C ALA A 66 17.88 -2.78 -0.11
N VAL A 67 16.76 -2.12 0.20
CA VAL A 67 15.56 -2.78 0.73
C VAL A 67 14.93 -3.69 -0.33
N ALA A 68 14.83 -3.23 -1.58
CA ALA A 68 14.31 -4.06 -2.67
C ALA A 68 15.14 -5.33 -2.88
N PHE A 69 16.47 -5.19 -2.92
CA PHE A 69 17.38 -6.32 -3.08
C PHE A 69 17.26 -7.32 -1.91
N ARG A 70 17.21 -6.82 -0.67
CA ARG A 70 16.99 -7.67 0.52
C ARG A 70 15.66 -8.40 0.47
N ALA A 71 14.59 -7.67 0.15
CA ALA A 71 13.25 -8.23 0.05
C ALA A 71 13.17 -9.32 -1.04
N GLN A 72 13.88 -9.14 -2.16
CA GLN A 72 13.97 -10.15 -3.22
C GLN A 72 14.74 -11.39 -2.76
N LYS A 73 15.80 -11.23 -1.96
CA LYS A 73 16.56 -12.35 -1.39
C LYS A 73 15.82 -13.08 -0.27
N GLN A 74 14.97 -12.37 0.49
CA GLN A 74 14.23 -12.89 1.63
C GLN A 74 12.73 -13.01 1.34
N GLN A 75 12.40 -13.36 0.09
CA GLN A 75 11.03 -13.38 -0.38
C GLN A 75 10.16 -14.35 0.41
N ASP A 76 10.68 -15.51 0.80
CA ASP A 76 9.94 -16.51 1.60
C ASP A 76 9.58 -15.97 2.99
N THR A 77 10.54 -15.35 3.68
CA THR A 77 10.29 -14.68 4.97
C THR A 77 9.25 -13.58 4.84
N LEU A 78 9.34 -12.77 3.78
CA LEU A 78 8.38 -11.71 3.53
C LEU A 78 6.98 -12.28 3.26
N LEU A 79 6.89 -13.39 2.52
CA LEU A 79 5.63 -14.08 2.24
C LEU A 79 4.97 -14.61 3.49
N ASP A 80 5.72 -15.21 4.41
CA ASP A 80 5.19 -15.70 5.68
C ASP A 80 4.66 -14.56 6.56
N ILE A 81 5.41 -13.45 6.64
CA ILE A 81 4.96 -12.25 7.36
C ILE A 81 3.66 -11.73 6.77
N ILE A 82 3.58 -11.59 5.44
CA ILE A 82 2.39 -11.07 4.76
C ILE A 82 1.19 -12.00 4.92
N ARG A 83 1.39 -13.32 4.86
CA ARG A 83 0.32 -14.31 5.05
C ARG A 83 -0.27 -14.30 6.45
N SER A 84 0.49 -13.85 7.45
CA SER A 84 -0.06 -13.65 8.80
C SER A 84 -1.14 -12.57 8.83
N LEU A 85 -1.16 -11.66 7.84
CA LEU A 85 -2.28 -10.74 7.64
C LEU A 85 -3.42 -11.47 6.93
N GLY A 86 -4.53 -11.69 7.63
CA GLY A 86 -5.67 -12.44 7.08
C GLY A 86 -6.21 -11.91 5.75
N ALA A 87 -6.07 -10.61 5.48
CA ALA A 87 -6.44 -10.00 4.20
C ALA A 87 -5.54 -10.44 3.01
N LEU A 88 -4.33 -10.93 3.30
CA LEU A 88 -3.30 -11.31 2.32
C LEU A 88 -2.92 -12.80 2.42
N SER A 89 -3.70 -13.61 3.14
CA SER A 89 -3.43 -15.04 3.36
C SER A 89 -3.35 -15.86 2.06
N ASN A 90 -4.09 -15.44 1.03
CA ASN A 90 -4.16 -16.13 -0.26
C ASN A 90 -3.01 -15.76 -1.21
N ILE A 91 -2.11 -14.86 -0.82
CA ILE A 91 -0.98 -14.47 -1.64
C ILE A 91 0.03 -15.61 -1.72
N GLN A 92 0.47 -15.88 -2.95
CA GLN A 92 1.44 -16.93 -3.29
C GLN A 92 2.72 -16.35 -3.87
N ILE A 93 2.62 -15.22 -4.57
CA ILE A 93 3.74 -14.61 -5.28
C ILE A 93 3.91 -13.19 -4.78
N ILE A 94 5.17 -12.80 -4.55
CA ILE A 94 5.54 -11.43 -4.23
C ILE A 94 6.44 -10.90 -5.34
N ILE A 95 6.09 -9.73 -5.85
CA ILE A 95 6.91 -8.99 -6.80
C ILE A 95 7.40 -7.73 -6.11
N ILE A 96 8.69 -7.44 -6.18
CA ILE A 96 9.28 -6.24 -5.58
C ILE A 96 9.86 -5.38 -6.68
N LYS A 97 9.38 -4.14 -6.76
CA LYS A 97 9.84 -3.13 -7.71
C LYS A 97 10.51 -1.97 -6.97
N VAL A 98 11.52 -1.40 -7.60
CA VAL A 98 12.11 -0.13 -7.16
C VAL A 98 11.40 0.98 -7.90
N ASP A 99 10.88 1.95 -7.16
CA ASP A 99 10.41 3.20 -7.77
C ASP A 99 11.63 4.07 -8.02
N LEU A 100 12.09 4.09 -9.28
CA LEU A 100 13.16 4.96 -9.72
C LEU A 100 12.51 6.30 -10.02
N THR A 101 12.42 7.18 -9.02
CA THR A 101 12.21 8.61 -9.28
C THR A 101 13.44 9.12 -10.02
N GLU A 102 13.38 9.17 -11.36
CA GLU A 102 14.26 10.03 -12.14
C GLU A 102 13.87 11.48 -11.83
N HIS A 103 14.81 12.21 -11.21
CA HIS A 103 14.67 13.64 -10.92
C HIS A 103 15.08 14.49 -12.12
#